data_AF-A0A9J6E1Q0-F1
#
_entry.id   AF-A0A9J6E1Q0-F1
#
_cell.length_a   1.000
_cell.length_b   1.000
_cell.length_c   1.000
_cell.angle_alpha   90.00
_cell.angle_beta   90.00
_cell.angle_gamma   90.00
#
_symmetry.space_group_name_H-M   'P 1'
#
loop_
_entity.id
_entity.type
_entity.pdbx_description
1 polymer ?
#
loop_
_entity_poly.entity_id
_entity_poly.type
_entity_poly.pdbx_seq_one_letter_code
_entity_poly.pdbx_strand_id
1 'polypeptide(L)'
;MPKSLSRMIVRFSVDLHRDLVRSRRDKRENVTSSPFSITAALSMTLAGSRGNTGDEMLAALRGKDGKLHEHFASFLPKLSSHSHKLQYYFANRIYCDLTFPVAEEYVTFLKSTYVSTIVSVDFEKHSETVRGEINDWVKTVTESKIADLLAPGSVGPSTGVLLVNAVLLQGTWESPFPACSTSRRDFNVNSRTKVRHHLSHGKLSNILVDLKETPDVEVTMPKLLLQQCLYLKDTLTAMGVSDLFSAKCNLSGMFKSGSPVVSNMVHKVYLRVDEDGTDPVVSTPAMAMTSSPPTTTTTQKTDFVVDHLFMLLVLKSKSYVVIFMSSVRHP
;
A
#
# COMPACT_ATOMS: atom_id res chain seq x y z
N MET A 1 -9.06 17.54 -12.12
CA MET A 1 -8.09 17.98 -11.08
C MET A 1 -8.06 16.95 -9.95
N PRO A 2 -6.88 16.50 -9.47
CA PRO A 2 -6.80 15.60 -8.33
C PRO A 2 -7.41 16.28 -7.10
N LYS A 3 -8.35 15.61 -6.43
CA LYS A 3 -8.94 16.04 -5.16
C LYS A 3 -7.84 16.19 -4.10
N SER A 4 -8.07 16.96 -3.03
CA SER A 4 -7.05 17.25 -2.00
C SER A 4 -6.34 15.98 -1.49
N LEU A 5 -7.10 14.91 -1.22
CA LEU A 5 -6.58 13.61 -0.81
C LEU A 5 -5.60 12.98 -1.82
N SER A 6 -5.94 13.00 -3.12
CA SER A 6 -5.07 12.42 -4.16
C SER A 6 -3.75 13.18 -4.25
N ARG A 7 -3.80 14.52 -4.25
CA ARG A 7 -2.59 15.35 -4.29
C ARG A 7 -1.68 15.08 -3.10
N MET A 8 -2.26 14.94 -1.91
CA MET A 8 -1.54 14.61 -0.69
C MET A 8 -0.85 13.25 -0.81
N ILE A 9 -1.60 12.22 -1.19
CA ILE A 9 -1.10 10.86 -1.32
C ILE A 9 -0.03 10.77 -2.40
N VAL A 10 -0.19 11.44 -3.55
CA VAL A 10 0.84 11.47 -4.62
C VAL A 10 2.16 12.01 -4.08
N ARG A 11 2.14 13.12 -3.33
CA ARG A 11 3.36 13.71 -2.76
C ARG A 11 4.00 12.80 -1.72
N PHE A 12 3.20 12.28 -0.80
CA PHE A 12 3.66 11.31 0.20
C PHE A 12 4.25 10.05 -0.45
N SER A 13 3.59 9.51 -1.49
CA SER A 13 4.04 8.33 -2.22
C SER A 13 5.45 8.50 -2.78
N VAL A 14 5.71 9.65 -3.42
CA VAL A 14 7.03 9.95 -4.00
C VAL A 14 8.10 10.07 -2.91
N ASP A 15 7.78 10.75 -1.79
CA ASP A 15 8.73 10.90 -0.68
C ASP A 15 9.04 9.56 -0.02
N LEU A 16 8.01 8.79 0.33
CA LEU A 16 8.13 7.46 0.91
C LEU A 16 8.96 6.53 0.01
N HIS A 17 8.64 6.45 -1.27
CA HIS A 17 9.31 5.55 -2.20
C HIS A 17 10.76 5.94 -2.46
N ARG A 18 11.05 7.24 -2.53
CA ARG A 18 12.43 7.73 -2.62
C ARG A 18 13.25 7.23 -1.43
N ASP A 19 12.71 7.34 -0.22
CA ASP A 19 13.46 6.99 0.99
C ASP A 19 13.54 5.46 1.19
N LEU A 20 12.51 4.70 0.80
CA LEU A 20 12.57 3.24 0.71
C LEU A 20 13.63 2.76 -0.30
N VAL A 21 13.70 3.37 -1.49
CA VAL A 21 14.72 3.02 -2.49
C VAL A 21 16.12 3.39 -1.98
N ARG A 22 16.27 4.50 -1.25
CA ARG A 22 17.56 4.92 -0.68
C ARG A 22 18.04 3.99 0.43
N SER A 23 17.15 3.55 1.33
CA SER A 23 17.48 2.71 2.48
C SER A 23 17.80 1.25 2.12
N ARG A 24 17.38 0.77 0.94
CA ARG A 24 17.68 -0.59 0.45
C ARG A 24 19.18 -0.84 0.30
N ARG A 25 19.64 -1.97 0.83
CA ARG A 25 21.03 -2.46 0.67
C ARG A 25 21.27 -2.93 -0.76
N ASP A 26 20.45 -3.85 -1.26
CA ASP A 26 20.52 -4.27 -2.67
C ASP A 26 19.63 -3.37 -3.53
N LYS A 27 20.24 -2.67 -4.48
CA LYS A 27 19.54 -1.80 -5.43
C LYS A 27 18.85 -2.58 -6.56
N ARG A 28 18.99 -3.91 -6.61
CA ARG A 28 18.30 -4.80 -7.53
C ARG A 28 16.95 -5.28 -7.02
N GLU A 29 16.67 -5.14 -5.73
CA GLU A 29 15.37 -5.53 -5.16
C GLU A 29 14.23 -4.64 -5.65
N ASN A 30 13.06 -5.26 -5.81
CA ASN A 30 11.81 -4.54 -5.98
C ASN A 30 11.54 -3.67 -4.74
N VAL A 31 10.89 -2.53 -4.95
CA VAL A 31 10.37 -1.71 -3.86
C VAL A 31 8.90 -1.52 -4.10
N THR A 32 8.05 -2.06 -3.23
CA THR A 32 6.60 -2.06 -3.34
C THR A 32 5.99 -1.64 -2.02
N SER A 33 5.03 -0.73 -2.08
CA SER A 33 4.23 -0.32 -0.93
C SER A 33 2.82 0.05 -1.36
N SER A 34 1.93 0.18 -0.38
CA SER A 34 0.66 0.88 -0.53
C SER A 34 0.71 2.23 0.19
N PRO A 35 1.04 3.33 -0.52
CA PRO A 35 1.10 4.65 0.10
C PRO A 35 -0.22 5.07 0.73
N PHE A 36 -1.36 4.86 0.04
CA PHE A 36 -2.69 5.12 0.60
C PHE A 36 -2.86 4.45 1.96
N SER A 37 -2.47 3.17 2.05
CA SER A 37 -2.69 2.39 3.25
C SER A 37 -1.83 2.87 4.42
N ILE A 38 -0.56 3.16 4.15
CA ILE A 38 0.39 3.73 5.10
C ILE A 38 -0.10 5.11 5.57
N THR A 39 -0.53 5.98 4.65
CA THR A 39 -1.09 7.29 4.98
C THR A 39 -2.30 7.14 5.90
N ALA A 40 -3.19 6.19 5.64
CA ALA A 40 -4.37 5.96 6.49
C ALA A 40 -3.98 5.54 7.92
N ALA A 41 -3.03 4.62 8.08
CA ALA A 41 -2.54 4.19 9.39
C ALA A 41 -1.90 5.33 10.17
N LEU A 42 -1.02 6.10 9.52
CA LEU A 42 -0.41 7.28 10.13
C LEU A 42 -1.44 8.37 10.45
N SER A 43 -2.49 8.51 9.66
CA SER A 43 -3.56 9.48 9.92
C SER A 43 -4.39 9.07 11.15
N MET A 44 -4.64 7.78 11.37
CA MET A 44 -5.28 7.32 12.62
C MET A 44 -4.45 7.71 13.85
N THR A 45 -3.14 7.53 13.79
CA THR A 45 -2.22 7.92 14.87
C THR A 45 -2.12 9.44 15.03
N LEU A 46 -2.08 10.20 13.91
CA LEU A 46 -2.07 11.65 13.92
C LEU A 46 -3.27 12.23 14.68
N ALA A 47 -4.47 11.66 14.54
CA ALA A 47 -5.67 12.14 15.22
C ALA A 47 -5.53 12.23 16.75
N GLY A 48 -4.75 11.32 17.33
CA GLY A 48 -4.46 11.29 18.76
C GLY A 48 -3.11 11.89 19.15
N SER A 49 -2.32 12.38 18.20
CA SER A 49 -1.05 13.05 18.45
C SER A 49 -1.25 14.53 18.84
N ARG A 50 -0.32 15.09 19.61
CA ARG A 50 -0.33 16.50 20.04
C ARG A 50 1.05 17.12 19.94
N GLY A 51 1.11 18.46 19.93
CA GLY A 51 2.36 19.22 19.88
C GLY A 51 3.24 18.84 18.68
N ASN A 52 4.56 18.87 18.88
CA ASN A 52 5.53 18.62 17.81
C ASN A 52 5.38 17.24 17.14
N THR A 53 4.96 16.20 17.89
CA THR A 53 4.66 14.89 17.30
C THR A 53 3.60 14.98 16.21
N GLY A 54 2.53 15.74 16.44
CA GLY A 54 1.48 15.94 15.44
C GLY A 54 1.95 16.80 14.27
N ASP A 55 2.73 17.85 14.53
CA ASP A 55 3.25 18.74 13.49
C ASP A 55 4.19 18.00 12.53
N GLU A 56 5.11 17.18 13.05
CA GLU A 56 6.00 16.32 12.27
C GLU A 56 5.22 15.35 11.38
N MET A 57 4.24 14.65 11.96
CA MET A 57 3.40 13.69 11.23
C MET A 57 2.58 14.39 10.14
N LEU A 58 1.97 15.53 10.44
CA LEU A 58 1.17 16.29 9.49
C LEU A 58 2.03 16.80 8.31
N ALA A 59 3.24 17.28 8.61
CA ALA A 59 4.20 17.73 7.61
C ALA A 59 4.69 16.59 6.70
N ALA A 60 4.97 15.41 7.27
CA ALA A 60 5.37 14.23 6.54
C ALA A 60 4.26 13.70 5.63
N LEU A 61 3.01 13.66 6.12
CA LEU A 61 1.84 13.26 5.35
C LEU A 61 1.45 14.28 4.27
N ARG A 62 2.06 15.46 4.24
CA ARG A 62 1.74 16.58 3.33
C ARG A 62 0.30 17.09 3.51
N GLY A 63 -0.26 16.93 4.71
CA GLY A 63 -1.60 17.38 5.07
C GLY A 63 -1.62 18.86 5.42
N LYS A 64 -1.99 19.74 4.49
CA LYS A 64 -2.01 21.19 4.74
C LYS A 64 -3.40 21.80 4.95
N ASP A 65 -4.45 21.02 4.74
CA ASP A 65 -5.82 21.52 4.68
C ASP A 65 -6.60 21.35 6.00
N GLY A 66 -6.03 20.68 7.00
CA GLY A 66 -6.71 20.36 8.27
C GLY A 66 -7.90 19.40 8.13
N LYS A 67 -8.20 18.92 6.91
CA LYS A 67 -9.39 18.11 6.58
C LYS A 67 -9.04 16.67 6.25
N LEU A 68 -7.87 16.22 6.71
CA LEU A 68 -7.35 14.89 6.40
C LEU A 68 -8.32 13.77 6.80
N HIS A 69 -8.88 13.85 8.01
CA HIS A 69 -9.83 12.86 8.52
C HIS A 69 -11.15 12.86 7.74
N GLU A 70 -11.69 14.03 7.39
CA GLU A 70 -12.88 14.16 6.54
C GLU A 70 -12.67 13.53 5.15
N HIS A 71 -11.48 13.75 4.58
CA HIS A 71 -11.10 13.14 3.31
C HIS A 71 -11.06 11.61 3.40
N PHE A 72 -10.52 11.03 4.48
CA PHE A 72 -10.55 9.58 4.69
C PHE A 72 -11.96 9.05 4.93
N ALA A 73 -12.74 9.68 5.82
CA ALA A 73 -14.12 9.28 6.10
C ALA A 73 -14.99 9.27 4.83
N SER A 74 -14.80 10.25 3.94
CA SER A 74 -15.54 10.31 2.67
C SER A 74 -15.00 9.36 1.59
N PHE A 75 -13.75 8.89 1.69
CA PHE A 75 -13.10 8.08 0.67
C PHE A 75 -13.13 6.58 0.98
N LEU A 76 -12.92 6.16 2.23
CA LEU A 76 -12.88 4.75 2.62
C LEU A 76 -14.13 3.96 2.19
N PRO A 77 -15.38 4.47 2.36
CA PRO A 77 -16.57 3.77 1.88
C PRO A 77 -16.59 3.54 0.36
N LYS A 78 -15.90 4.39 -0.42
CA LYS A 78 -15.78 4.27 -1.89
C LYS A 78 -14.71 3.28 -2.32
N LEU A 79 -13.92 2.79 -1.38
CA LEU A 79 -12.86 1.81 -1.59
C LEU A 79 -13.33 0.40 -1.19
N SER A 80 -14.18 0.30 -0.17
CA SER A 80 -14.76 -0.94 0.35
C SER A 80 -15.92 -1.51 -0.50
N SER A 81 -16.21 -0.93 -1.66
CA SER A 81 -17.18 -1.53 -2.61
C SER A 81 -16.52 -2.74 -3.28
N HIS A 82 -16.65 -3.90 -2.65
CA HIS A 82 -16.19 -5.17 -3.21
C HIS A 82 -16.98 -5.43 -4.49
N SER A 83 -16.29 -5.47 -5.63
CA SER A 83 -16.85 -6.04 -6.85
C SER A 83 -16.29 -7.45 -7.01
N HIS A 84 -17.04 -8.35 -7.63
CA HIS A 84 -16.53 -9.69 -7.95
C HIS A 84 -15.28 -9.65 -8.85
N LYS A 85 -14.98 -8.52 -9.48
CA LYS A 85 -13.80 -8.29 -10.32
C LYS A 85 -12.61 -7.71 -9.56
N LEU A 86 -12.76 -7.13 -8.37
CA LEU A 86 -11.67 -6.47 -7.65
C LEU A 86 -11.85 -6.62 -6.13
N GLN A 87 -11.05 -7.51 -5.55
CA GLN A 87 -10.86 -7.71 -4.13
C GLN A 87 -9.68 -6.87 -3.64
N TYR A 88 -9.99 -5.86 -2.85
CA TYR A 88 -8.99 -5.05 -2.17
C TYR A 88 -9.18 -5.19 -0.66
N TYR A 89 -8.30 -5.97 -0.03
CA TYR A 89 -8.27 -6.11 1.41
C TYR A 89 -7.26 -5.12 1.99
N PHE A 90 -7.74 -4.34 2.94
CA PHE A 90 -6.99 -3.27 3.57
C PHE A 90 -7.18 -3.39 5.08
N ALA A 91 -6.12 -3.83 5.75
CA ALA A 91 -6.11 -4.14 7.16
C ALA A 91 -5.22 -3.13 7.90
N ASN A 92 -5.86 -2.13 8.50
CA ASN A 92 -5.19 -1.14 9.31
C ASN A 92 -5.68 -1.23 10.75
N ARG A 93 -4.76 -1.50 11.69
CA ARG A 93 -5.08 -1.58 13.11
C ARG A 93 -3.93 -1.08 13.96
N ILE A 94 -4.28 -0.48 15.10
CA ILE A 94 -3.32 -0.05 16.11
C ILE A 94 -3.39 -1.04 17.26
N TYR A 95 -2.24 -1.53 17.70
CA TYR A 95 -2.10 -2.33 18.91
C TYR A 95 -1.34 -1.52 19.94
N CYS A 96 -1.78 -1.55 21.19
CA CYS A 96 -1.08 -0.90 22.29
C CYS A 96 -0.98 -1.85 23.48
N ASP A 97 0.06 -1.66 24.29
CA ASP A 97 0.17 -2.39 25.54
C ASP A 97 -0.98 -2.02 26.50
N LEU A 98 -1.47 -3.01 27.25
CA LEU A 98 -2.62 -2.89 28.16
C LEU A 98 -2.37 -1.95 29.34
N THR A 99 -1.11 -1.62 29.64
CA THR A 99 -0.74 -0.66 30.69
C THR A 99 -1.15 0.78 30.34
N PHE A 100 -1.51 1.05 29.08
CA PHE A 100 -1.94 2.36 28.59
C PHE A 100 -3.46 2.37 28.32
N PRO A 101 -4.29 2.89 29.25
CA PRO A 101 -5.73 2.93 29.06
C PRO A 101 -6.11 3.84 27.90
N VAL A 102 -6.79 3.30 26.89
CA VAL A 102 -7.22 4.04 25.70
C VAL A 102 -8.40 4.94 26.03
N ALA A 103 -8.41 6.17 25.47
CA ALA A 103 -9.55 7.08 25.57
C ALA A 103 -10.75 6.60 24.72
N GLU A 104 -11.95 6.57 25.30
CA GLU A 104 -13.17 6.10 24.61
C GLU A 104 -13.58 6.99 23.44
N GLU A 105 -13.34 8.30 23.57
CA GLU A 105 -13.54 9.28 22.49
C GLU A 105 -12.69 8.94 21.27
N TYR A 106 -11.44 8.53 21.49
CA TYR A 106 -10.53 8.12 20.42
C TYR A 106 -10.99 6.83 19.74
N VAL A 107 -11.44 5.83 20.51
CA VAL A 107 -12.02 4.59 19.94
C VAL A 107 -13.25 4.91 19.10
N THR A 108 -14.13 5.79 19.58
CA THR A 108 -15.34 6.21 18.87
C THR A 108 -14.99 6.92 17.57
N PHE A 109 -13.98 7.79 17.60
CA PHE A 109 -13.47 8.48 16.42
C PHE A 109 -12.92 7.50 15.36
N LEU A 110 -12.12 6.50 15.76
CA LEU A 110 -11.58 5.51 14.83
C LEU A 110 -12.68 4.68 14.16
N LYS A 111 -13.71 4.28 14.93
CA LYS A 111 -14.85 3.53 14.41
C LYS A 111 -15.65 4.34 13.40
N SER A 112 -15.93 5.61 13.70
CA SER A 112 -16.75 6.48 12.83
C SER A 112 -16.02 6.95 11.57
N THR A 113 -14.72 7.22 11.67
CA THR A 113 -13.94 7.87 10.59
C THR A 113 -13.20 6.84 9.72
N TYR A 114 -12.62 5.81 10.35
CA TYR A 114 -11.70 4.88 9.70
C TYR A 114 -12.24 3.44 9.60
N VAL A 115 -13.42 3.16 10.19
CA VAL A 115 -13.97 1.80 10.30
C VAL A 115 -12.93 0.85 10.92
N SER A 116 -12.18 1.36 11.90
CA SER A 116 -11.10 0.65 12.58
C SER A 116 -11.18 0.86 14.08
N THR A 117 -10.30 0.19 14.81
CA THR A 117 -10.17 0.29 16.27
C THR A 117 -8.71 0.18 16.66
N ILE A 118 -8.45 0.54 17.92
CA ILE A 118 -7.23 0.20 18.64
C ILE A 118 -7.51 -1.01 19.53
N VAL A 119 -6.53 -1.90 19.70
CA VAL A 119 -6.62 -3.12 20.51
C VAL A 119 -5.56 -3.09 21.59
N SER A 120 -5.98 -3.24 22.84
CA SER A 120 -5.09 -3.37 23.99
C SER A 120 -4.69 -4.82 24.19
N VAL A 121 -3.39 -5.08 24.33
CA VAL A 121 -2.78 -6.42 24.42
C VAL A 121 -1.66 -6.43 25.47
N ASP A 122 -1.29 -7.60 25.98
CA ASP A 122 -0.22 -7.73 26.99
C ASP A 122 1.13 -7.99 26.31
N PHE A 123 1.82 -6.94 25.85
CA PHE A 123 3.15 -7.11 25.27
C PHE A 123 4.18 -7.45 26.35
N GLU A 124 4.05 -6.88 27.55
CA GLU A 124 4.99 -7.06 28.65
C GLU A 124 5.18 -8.54 29.02
N LYS A 125 4.08 -9.27 29.20
CA LYS A 125 4.12 -10.67 29.65
C LYS A 125 3.90 -11.69 28.54
N HIS A 126 3.21 -11.31 27.46
CA HIS A 126 2.73 -12.25 26.45
C HIS A 126 3.08 -11.85 25.01
N SER A 127 4.17 -11.08 24.80
CA SER A 127 4.58 -10.55 23.48
C SER A 127 4.56 -11.56 22.32
N GLU A 128 5.08 -12.77 22.48
CA GLU A 128 5.09 -13.78 21.40
C GLU A 128 3.70 -14.37 21.13
N THR A 129 2.87 -14.54 22.16
CA THR A 129 1.46 -14.93 21.99
C THR A 129 0.71 -13.85 21.22
N VAL A 130 0.85 -12.59 21.64
CA VAL A 130 0.26 -11.42 20.97
C VAL A 130 0.75 -11.30 19.53
N ARG A 131 2.02 -11.58 19.26
CA ARG A 131 2.56 -11.63 17.88
C ARG A 131 1.81 -12.64 17.02
N GLY A 132 1.56 -13.84 17.56
CA GLY A 132 0.76 -14.89 16.92
C GLY A 132 -0.65 -14.42 16.61
N GLU A 133 -1.34 -13.83 17.60
CA GLU A 133 -2.70 -13.29 17.44
C GLU A 133 -2.79 -12.19 16.37
N ILE A 134 -1.79 -11.30 16.29
CA ILE A 134 -1.73 -10.27 15.25
C ILE A 134 -1.56 -10.92 13.87
N ASN A 135 -0.67 -11.90 13.74
CA ASN A 135 -0.47 -12.63 12.49
C ASN A 135 -1.74 -13.39 12.08
N ASP A 136 -2.42 -14.06 13.01
CA ASP A 136 -3.67 -14.77 12.74
C ASP A 136 -4.77 -13.82 12.29
N TRP A 137 -4.91 -12.66 12.94
CA TRP A 137 -5.87 -11.64 12.50
C TRP A 137 -5.58 -11.16 11.07
N VAL A 138 -4.31 -10.86 10.75
CA VAL A 138 -3.91 -10.44 9.40
C VAL A 138 -4.17 -11.55 8.38
N LYS A 139 -3.86 -12.80 8.74
CA LYS A 139 -4.11 -13.98 7.92
C LYS A 139 -5.60 -14.14 7.61
N THR A 140 -6.47 -13.95 8.59
CA THR A 140 -7.93 -13.98 8.38
C THR A 140 -8.40 -12.87 7.44
N VAL A 141 -7.94 -11.63 7.65
CA VAL A 141 -8.37 -10.48 6.82
C VAL A 141 -7.85 -10.57 5.38
N THR A 142 -6.73 -11.26 5.16
CA THR A 142 -6.06 -11.35 3.85
C THR A 142 -6.24 -12.71 3.18
N GLU A 143 -7.29 -13.46 3.54
CA GLU A 143 -7.60 -14.78 2.97
C GLU A 143 -6.37 -15.73 2.93
N SER A 144 -5.59 -15.71 4.00
CA SER A 144 -4.35 -16.47 4.19
C SER A 144 -3.19 -16.12 3.24
N LYS A 145 -3.28 -15.08 2.41
CA LYS A 145 -2.16 -14.64 1.56
C LYS A 145 -1.05 -13.96 2.35
N ILE A 146 -1.37 -13.38 3.51
CA ILE A 146 -0.41 -12.78 4.42
C ILE A 146 -0.47 -13.49 5.77
N ALA A 147 0.34 -14.54 5.95
CA ALA A 147 0.43 -15.28 7.22
C ALA A 147 1.44 -14.66 8.21
N ASP A 148 2.68 -14.42 7.78
CA ASP A 148 3.75 -13.96 8.68
C ASP A 148 4.03 -12.47 8.51
N LEU A 149 3.17 -11.62 9.07
CA LEU A 149 3.41 -10.17 9.06
C LEU A 149 4.59 -9.81 9.98
N LEU A 150 4.51 -10.28 11.22
CA LEU A 150 5.49 -10.06 12.28
C LEU A 150 6.39 -11.28 12.43
N ALA A 151 7.70 -11.06 12.27
CA ALA A 151 8.71 -12.09 12.47
C ALA A 151 8.93 -12.37 13.96
N PRO A 152 9.38 -13.58 14.35
CA PRO A 152 9.74 -13.88 15.74
C PRO A 152 10.70 -12.82 16.31
N GLY A 153 10.44 -12.35 17.54
CA GLY A 153 11.22 -11.29 18.17
C GLY A 153 11.03 -9.88 17.61
N SER A 154 10.12 -9.65 16.65
CA SER A 154 9.82 -8.30 16.14
C SER A 154 9.03 -7.43 17.12
N VAL A 155 8.42 -8.07 18.13
CA VAL A 155 7.76 -7.44 19.27
C VAL A 155 8.36 -8.03 20.55
N GLY A 156 8.25 -7.30 21.65
CA GLY A 156 8.77 -7.72 22.95
C GLY A 156 8.18 -6.91 24.10
N PRO A 157 8.64 -7.13 25.34
CA PRO A 157 8.05 -6.51 26.53
C PRO A 157 8.05 -4.97 26.54
N SER A 158 8.97 -4.33 25.82
CA SER A 158 9.06 -2.87 25.71
C SER A 158 8.17 -2.29 24.59
N THR A 159 7.31 -3.09 23.96
CA THR A 159 6.47 -2.64 22.83
C THR A 159 5.32 -1.79 23.34
N GLY A 160 5.39 -0.47 23.16
CA GLY A 160 4.32 0.46 23.59
C GLY A 160 3.14 0.45 22.63
N VAL A 161 3.34 0.99 21.42
CA VAL A 161 2.33 1.01 20.34
C VAL A 161 2.90 0.43 19.06
N LEU A 162 2.14 -0.42 18.40
CA LEU A 162 2.47 -1.03 17.11
C LEU A 162 1.40 -0.69 16.07
N LEU A 163 1.83 -0.09 14.95
CA LEU A 163 0.95 0.17 13.82
C LEU A 163 1.05 -0.99 12.83
N VAL A 164 -0.07 -1.68 12.62
CA VAL A 164 -0.15 -2.89 11.80
C VAL A 164 -0.93 -2.56 10.54
N ASN A 165 -0.26 -2.77 9.40
CA ASN A 165 -0.78 -2.45 8.08
C ASN A 165 -0.55 -3.63 7.13
N ALA A 166 -1.61 -4.23 6.61
CA ALA A 166 -1.53 -5.27 5.59
C ALA A 166 -2.49 -4.97 4.43
N VAL A 167 -1.99 -5.14 3.21
CA VAL A 167 -2.76 -4.86 2.00
C VAL A 167 -2.62 -6.00 1.02
N LEU A 168 -3.76 -6.52 0.57
CA LEU A 168 -3.87 -7.51 -0.47
C LEU A 168 -4.73 -6.92 -1.59
N LEU A 169 -4.19 -6.88 -2.80
CA LEU A 169 -4.95 -6.56 -3.99
C LEU A 169 -4.98 -7.75 -4.93
N GLN A 170 -6.19 -8.13 -5.28
CA GLN A 170 -6.52 -9.10 -6.31
C GLN A 170 -7.63 -8.51 -7.15
N GLY A 171 -7.45 -8.36 -8.45
CA GLY A 171 -8.55 -8.07 -9.36
C GLY A 171 -8.33 -8.67 -10.73
N THR A 172 -9.43 -8.90 -11.43
CA THR A 172 -9.41 -9.37 -12.81
C THR A 172 -9.26 -8.21 -13.78
N TRP A 173 -8.60 -8.48 -14.91
CA TRP A 173 -8.51 -7.51 -15.98
C TRP A 173 -9.88 -7.26 -16.61
N GLU A 174 -10.12 -6.03 -17.07
CA GLU A 174 -11.28 -5.77 -17.92
C GLU A 174 -11.15 -6.49 -19.28
N SER A 175 -9.92 -6.70 -19.74
CA SER A 175 -9.57 -7.50 -20.91
C SER A 175 -8.43 -8.46 -20.55
N PRO A 176 -8.75 -9.73 -20.17
CA PRO A 176 -7.76 -10.73 -19.79
C PRO A 176 -6.78 -11.08 -20.91
N PHE A 177 -5.60 -11.53 -20.52
CA PHE A 177 -4.62 -12.07 -21.47
C PHE A 177 -4.99 -13.53 -21.81
N PRO A 178 -4.96 -13.95 -23.08
CA PRO A 178 -5.14 -15.37 -23.41
C PRO A 178 -3.99 -16.20 -22.84
N ALA A 179 -4.29 -17.22 -22.02
CA ALA A 179 -3.27 -18.06 -21.39
C ALA A 179 -2.34 -18.77 -22.40
N CYS A 180 -2.84 -19.09 -23.60
CA CYS A 180 -2.05 -19.66 -24.69
C CYS A 180 -1.03 -18.69 -25.30
N SER A 181 -1.17 -17.38 -25.06
CA SER A 181 -0.22 -16.35 -25.50
C SER A 181 0.93 -16.15 -24.52
N THR A 182 0.84 -16.71 -23.31
CA THR A 182 1.92 -16.65 -22.32
C THR A 182 3.09 -17.52 -22.75
N SER A 183 4.26 -16.90 -22.91
CA SER A 183 5.51 -17.57 -23.27
C SER A 183 6.66 -17.04 -22.43
N ARG A 184 7.70 -17.88 -22.23
CA ARG A 184 8.93 -17.43 -21.57
C ARG A 184 9.65 -16.44 -22.48
N ARG A 185 10.05 -15.29 -21.91
CA ARG A 185 10.87 -14.26 -22.56
C ARG A 185 11.89 -13.71 -21.57
N ASP A 186 12.96 -13.15 -22.10
CA ASP A 186 13.98 -12.49 -21.28
C ASP A 186 13.46 -11.16 -20.72
N PHE A 187 13.92 -10.83 -19.50
CA PHE A 187 13.68 -9.53 -18.86
C PHE A 187 15.02 -8.81 -18.70
N ASN A 188 15.12 -7.63 -19.31
CA ASN A 188 16.34 -6.84 -19.47
C ASN A 188 16.71 -6.07 -18.18
N VAL A 189 17.16 -6.81 -17.17
CA VAL A 189 17.57 -6.28 -15.84
C VAL A 189 18.81 -5.37 -15.89
N ASN A 190 19.69 -5.59 -16.88
CA ASN A 190 20.98 -4.89 -17.02
C ASN A 190 20.95 -3.82 -18.11
N SER A 191 19.78 -3.45 -18.63
CA SER A 191 19.70 -2.37 -19.60
C SER A 191 20.34 -1.12 -19.00
N ARG A 192 21.43 -0.64 -19.62
CA ARG A 192 22.15 0.59 -19.25
C ARG A 192 21.29 1.84 -19.50
N THR A 193 19.98 1.71 -19.41
CA THR A 193 19.03 2.82 -19.39
C THR A 193 19.34 3.59 -18.12
N LYS A 194 20.26 4.54 -18.22
CA LYS A 194 20.41 5.61 -17.24
C LYS A 194 19.04 6.30 -17.22
N VAL A 195 18.13 5.86 -16.36
CA VAL A 195 16.91 6.61 -16.07
C VAL A 195 17.39 7.86 -15.33
N ARG A 196 17.78 8.89 -16.09
CA ARG A 196 18.38 10.15 -15.60
C ARG A 196 17.35 11.06 -14.91
N HIS A 197 16.15 10.57 -14.68
CA HIS A 197 15.07 11.39 -14.15
C HIS A 197 14.69 10.92 -12.76
N HIS A 198 14.99 11.78 -11.78
CA HIS A 198 14.43 11.67 -10.45
C HIS A 198 12.90 11.80 -10.52
N LEU A 199 12.17 10.86 -9.92
CA LEU A 199 10.73 11.00 -9.76
C LEU A 199 10.46 12.13 -8.76
N SER A 200 9.89 13.23 -9.23
CA SER A 200 9.48 14.36 -8.38
C SER A 200 7.96 14.41 -8.24
N HIS A 201 7.47 15.15 -7.25
CA HIS A 201 6.04 15.36 -7.04
C HIS A 201 5.35 15.91 -8.29
N GLY A 202 5.97 16.92 -8.93
CA GLY A 202 5.47 17.54 -10.15
C GLY A 202 5.48 16.58 -11.34
N LYS A 203 6.56 15.80 -11.50
CA LYS A 203 6.66 14.82 -12.59
C LYS A 203 5.58 13.76 -12.50
N LEU A 204 5.37 13.17 -11.32
CA LEU A 204 4.30 12.18 -11.15
C LEU A 204 2.92 12.82 -11.34
N SER A 205 2.70 14.02 -10.80
CA SER A 205 1.43 14.73 -10.97
C SER A 205 1.10 15.00 -12.43
N ASN A 206 2.09 15.43 -13.23
CA ASN A 206 1.90 15.67 -14.66
C ASN A 206 1.60 14.37 -15.41
N ILE A 207 2.35 13.29 -15.14
CA ILE A 207 2.06 11.97 -15.71
C ILE A 207 0.60 11.57 -15.44
N LEU A 208 0.12 11.71 -14.19
CA LEU A 208 -1.24 11.34 -13.82
C LEU A 208 -2.32 12.22 -14.49
N VAL A 209 -2.03 13.50 -14.75
CA VAL A 209 -2.94 14.42 -15.45
C VAL A 209 -2.97 14.14 -16.95
N ASP A 210 -1.84 13.71 -17.51
CA ASP A 210 -1.67 13.45 -18.94
C ASP A 210 -2.05 12.02 -19.36
N LEU A 211 -2.47 11.16 -18.41
CA LEU A 211 -2.95 9.81 -18.71
C LEU A 211 -4.15 9.87 -19.66
N LYS A 212 -4.03 9.17 -20.80
CA LYS A 212 -5.05 9.08 -21.85
C LYS A 212 -5.13 7.63 -22.33
N GLU A 213 -6.34 7.19 -22.64
CA GLU A 213 -6.55 5.92 -23.32
C GLU A 213 -6.02 6.02 -24.75
N THR A 214 -5.25 5.02 -25.16
CA THR A 214 -4.72 4.91 -26.53
C THR A 214 -5.31 3.64 -27.13
N PRO A 215 -6.11 3.74 -28.22
CA PRO A 215 -6.64 2.56 -28.89
C PRO A 215 -5.54 1.79 -29.63
N ASP A 216 -5.82 0.54 -29.98
CA ASP A 216 -4.99 -0.29 -30.87
C ASP A 216 -3.54 -0.51 -30.39
N VAL A 217 -3.38 -0.78 -29.10
CA VAL A 217 -2.09 -1.14 -28.48
C VAL A 217 -2.02 -2.64 -28.21
N GLU A 218 -0.94 -3.29 -28.64
CA GLU A 218 -0.64 -4.68 -28.29
C GLU A 218 0.32 -4.70 -27.09
N VAL A 219 -0.19 -5.17 -25.94
CA VAL A 219 0.56 -5.13 -24.68
C VAL A 219 1.25 -6.47 -24.42
N THR A 220 2.56 -6.42 -24.16
CA THR A 220 3.31 -7.54 -23.57
C THR A 220 3.80 -7.13 -22.19
N MET A 221 3.41 -7.87 -21.15
CA MET A 221 3.80 -7.60 -19.76
C MET A 221 4.06 -8.91 -19.01
N PRO A 222 5.06 -8.97 -18.10
CA PRO A 222 5.30 -10.15 -17.30
C PRO A 222 4.20 -10.37 -16.27
N LYS A 223 3.99 -11.64 -15.89
CA LYS A 223 3.29 -11.95 -14.63
C LYS A 223 4.09 -11.41 -13.47
N LEU A 224 3.41 -10.91 -12.45
CA LEU A 224 4.05 -10.32 -11.27
C LEU A 224 3.56 -10.97 -9.99
N LEU A 225 4.49 -11.22 -9.08
CA LEU A 225 4.17 -11.47 -7.67
C LEU A 225 5.01 -10.54 -6.80
N LEU A 226 4.40 -9.46 -6.35
CA LEU A 226 5.03 -8.47 -5.49
C LEU A 226 4.58 -8.68 -4.04
N GLN A 227 5.46 -9.29 -3.26
CA GLN A 227 5.29 -9.44 -1.81
C GLN A 227 6.42 -8.74 -1.07
N GLN A 228 6.09 -7.78 -0.20
CA GLN A 228 7.10 -7.03 0.55
C GLN A 228 6.61 -6.71 1.96
N CYS A 229 7.48 -6.92 2.96
CA CYS A 229 7.28 -6.47 4.34
C CYS A 229 8.26 -5.33 4.63
N LEU A 230 7.76 -4.24 5.20
CA LEU A 230 8.49 -3.03 5.52
C LEU A 230 8.30 -2.69 7.00
N TYR A 231 9.43 -2.46 7.68
CA TYR A 231 9.46 -1.84 9.01
C TYR A 231 9.78 -0.36 8.81
N LEU A 232 8.80 0.50 9.06
CA LEU A 232 8.81 1.88 8.57
C LEU A 232 9.40 2.88 9.58
N LYS A 233 9.75 2.48 10.81
CA LYS A 233 10.32 3.39 11.83
C LYS A 233 11.47 4.24 11.29
N ASP A 234 12.52 3.62 10.75
CA ASP A 234 13.71 4.35 10.28
C ASP A 234 13.40 5.20 9.05
N THR A 235 12.53 4.69 8.16
CA THR A 235 12.11 5.42 6.96
C THR A 235 11.31 6.67 7.34
N LEU A 236 10.36 6.55 8.27
CA LEU A 236 9.54 7.66 8.73
C LEU A 236 10.35 8.67 9.55
N THR A 237 11.32 8.20 10.35
CA THR A 237 12.27 9.07 11.05
C THR A 237 13.09 9.89 10.05
N ALA A 238 13.59 9.26 8.98
CA ALA A 238 14.30 9.97 7.90
C ALA A 238 13.40 10.96 7.13
N MET A 239 12.08 10.72 7.10
CA MET A 239 11.07 11.63 6.56
C MET A 239 10.70 12.77 7.52
N GLY A 240 11.30 12.84 8.71
CA GLY A 240 11.08 13.89 9.69
C GLY A 240 10.04 13.58 10.78
N VAL A 241 9.61 12.32 10.91
CA VAL A 241 8.72 11.87 11.98
C VAL A 241 9.54 11.19 13.07
N SER A 242 10.26 11.98 13.87
CA SER A 242 11.18 11.46 14.89
C SER A 242 10.54 11.33 16.27
N ASP A 243 9.72 12.31 16.67
CA ASP A 243 9.16 12.34 18.03
C ASP A 243 8.27 11.14 18.29
N LEU A 244 7.52 10.69 17.26
CA LEU A 244 6.62 9.54 17.31
C LEU A 244 7.29 8.25 17.83
N PHE A 245 8.59 8.06 17.54
CA PHE A 245 9.36 6.87 17.89
C PHE A 245 10.35 7.10 19.05
N SER A 246 10.24 8.22 19.76
CA SER A 246 11.16 8.63 20.83
C SER A 246 10.42 8.96 22.13
N ALA A 247 11.17 9.21 23.20
CA ALA A 247 10.60 9.64 24.49
C ALA A 247 9.84 10.98 24.45
N LYS A 248 9.96 11.75 23.36
CA LYS A 248 9.21 13.00 23.13
C LYS A 248 7.81 12.77 22.55
N CYS A 249 7.47 11.52 22.23
CA CYS A 249 6.20 11.15 21.64
C CYS A 249 5.03 11.64 22.49
N ASN A 250 4.12 12.40 21.88
CA ASN A 250 2.92 12.88 22.54
C ASN A 250 1.67 12.33 21.85
N LEU A 251 1.17 11.21 22.39
CA LEU A 251 -0.08 10.56 22.00
C LEU A 251 -1.18 10.75 23.05
N SER A 252 -1.16 11.87 23.79
CA SER A 252 -2.14 12.17 24.84
C SER A 252 -3.59 12.25 24.36
N GLY A 253 -3.83 12.38 23.05
CA GLY A 253 -5.17 12.28 22.47
C GLY A 253 -5.66 10.83 22.27
N MET A 254 -4.79 9.82 22.41
CA MET A 254 -5.14 8.40 22.27
C MET A 254 -5.41 7.72 23.62
N PHE A 255 -4.76 8.18 24.70
CA PHE A 255 -4.70 7.50 25.99
C PHE A 255 -5.19 8.40 27.13
N LYS A 256 -5.88 7.82 28.12
CA LYS A 256 -6.33 8.51 29.34
C LYS A 256 -5.14 8.85 30.26
N SER A 257 -4.09 8.03 30.24
CA SER A 257 -2.88 8.20 31.01
C SER A 257 -1.68 7.48 30.36
N GLY A 258 -0.47 7.81 30.82
CA GLY A 258 0.78 7.28 30.29
C GLY A 258 1.33 8.07 29.11
N SER A 259 2.50 7.65 28.62
CA SER A 259 3.19 8.31 27.51
C SER A 259 3.86 7.26 26.61
N PRO A 260 3.06 6.39 25.97
CA PRO A 260 3.62 5.33 25.15
C PRO A 260 4.24 5.91 23.87
N VAL A 261 5.25 5.21 23.38
CA VAL A 261 5.92 5.50 22.11
C VAL A 261 5.51 4.50 21.04
N VAL A 262 5.47 4.93 19.78
CA VAL A 262 5.33 3.97 18.69
C VAL A 262 6.63 3.19 18.57
N SER A 263 6.56 1.89 18.76
CA SER A 263 7.71 0.99 18.68
C SER A 263 8.08 0.72 17.22
N ASN A 264 7.07 0.49 16.38
CA ASN A 264 7.25 0.38 14.94
C ASN A 264 5.93 0.58 14.17
N MET A 265 6.06 0.76 12.86
CA MET A 265 4.97 0.60 11.91
C MET A 265 5.36 -0.48 10.91
N VAL A 266 4.58 -1.55 10.85
CA VAL A 266 4.83 -2.68 9.96
C VAL A 266 3.82 -2.65 8.83
N HIS A 267 4.33 -2.60 7.60
CA HIS A 267 3.54 -2.60 6.38
C HIS A 267 3.89 -3.81 5.54
N LYS A 268 2.91 -4.68 5.26
CA LYS A 268 3.07 -5.77 4.30
C LYS A 268 2.08 -5.67 3.18
N VAL A 269 2.60 -5.87 1.97
CA VAL A 269 1.86 -5.74 0.74
C VAL A 269 1.97 -7.04 -0.04
N TYR A 270 0.85 -7.46 -0.62
CA TYR A 270 0.74 -8.56 -1.56
C TYR A 270 -0.03 -8.06 -2.79
N LEU A 271 0.62 -8.11 -3.95
CA LEU A 271 0.02 -7.83 -5.24
C LEU A 271 0.44 -8.94 -6.20
N ARG A 272 -0.54 -9.60 -6.81
CA ARG A 272 -0.30 -10.56 -7.88
C ARG A 272 -0.97 -10.05 -9.15
N VAL A 273 -0.31 -10.29 -10.28
CA VAL A 273 -0.79 -9.93 -11.61
C VAL A 273 -0.53 -11.15 -12.51
N ASP A 274 -1.59 -11.74 -13.03
CA ASP A 274 -1.54 -12.88 -13.97
C ASP A 274 -2.51 -12.65 -15.15
N GLU A 275 -2.77 -13.66 -15.96
CA GLU A 275 -3.58 -13.54 -17.18
C GLU A 275 -5.03 -13.15 -16.93
N ASP A 276 -5.62 -13.68 -15.87
CA ASP A 276 -7.00 -13.36 -15.46
C ASP A 276 -7.03 -12.06 -14.67
N GLY A 277 -5.91 -11.76 -13.99
CA GLY A 277 -5.66 -10.60 -13.16
C GLY A 277 -5.44 -10.97 -11.69
N THR A 278 -5.99 -12.09 -11.19
CA THR A 278 -5.57 -12.82 -9.96
C THR A 278 -6.47 -14.02 -9.63
N ASP A 279 -5.81 -15.16 -9.33
CA ASP A 279 -6.32 -16.50 -8.90
C ASP A 279 -7.60 -17.04 -9.59
N PRO A 280 -7.47 -18.06 -10.46
CA PRO A 280 -8.58 -18.69 -11.15
C PRO A 280 -9.24 -19.74 -10.25
N VAL A 281 -10.51 -19.54 -9.90
CA VAL A 281 -11.36 -20.65 -9.48
C VAL A 281 -12.40 -20.86 -10.58
N VAL A 282 -12.21 -21.96 -11.32
CA VAL A 282 -13.03 -22.54 -12.39
C VAL A 282 -12.76 -21.98 -13.79
N SER A 283 -11.73 -22.53 -14.45
CA SER A 283 -11.61 -22.55 -15.91
C SER A 283 -12.63 -23.53 -16.50
N THR A 284 -13.69 -23.01 -17.14
CA THR A 284 -14.55 -23.80 -18.04
C THR A 284 -13.88 -23.93 -19.42
N PRO A 285 -13.89 -25.12 -20.04
CA PRO A 285 -13.25 -25.33 -21.34
C PRO A 285 -14.01 -24.59 -22.44
N ALA A 286 -13.30 -23.78 -23.21
CA ALA A 286 -13.85 -23.02 -24.34
C ALA A 286 -14.38 -23.98 -25.43
N MET A 287 -15.64 -23.84 -25.80
CA MET A 287 -16.22 -24.51 -26.96
C MET A 287 -15.68 -23.90 -28.26
N ALA A 288 -15.29 -24.77 -29.18
CA ALA A 288 -14.76 -24.43 -30.49
C ALA A 288 -15.76 -23.60 -31.32
N MET A 289 -15.34 -22.40 -31.73
CA MET A 289 -16.06 -21.58 -32.70
C MET A 289 -15.44 -21.78 -34.09
N THR A 290 -16.27 -22.10 -35.07
CA THR A 290 -15.92 -22.25 -36.48
C THR A 290 -15.54 -20.89 -37.08
N SER A 291 -14.40 -20.83 -37.77
CA SER A 291 -13.85 -19.61 -38.35
C SER A 291 -14.41 -19.31 -39.75
N SER A 292 -14.91 -18.10 -39.96
CA SER A 292 -14.98 -17.43 -41.26
C SER A 292 -13.77 -16.48 -41.43
N PRO A 293 -13.29 -16.22 -42.66
CA PRO A 293 -12.04 -15.50 -42.88
C PRO A 293 -12.19 -14.00 -42.55
N PRO A 294 -11.24 -13.38 -41.81
CA PRO A 294 -11.31 -11.96 -41.54
C PRO A 294 -10.79 -11.15 -42.73
N THR A 295 -11.56 -10.14 -43.11
CA THR A 295 -11.15 -9.06 -44.00
C THR A 295 -9.99 -8.30 -43.35
N THR A 296 -8.78 -8.38 -43.91
CA THR A 296 -7.59 -7.71 -43.39
C THR A 296 -7.61 -6.23 -43.72
N THR A 297 -8.13 -5.40 -42.81
CA THR A 297 -7.69 -4.03 -42.66
C THR A 297 -6.48 -4.04 -41.72
N THR A 298 -5.28 -3.82 -42.27
CA THR A 298 -4.04 -3.71 -41.49
C THR A 298 -4.03 -2.39 -40.73
N THR A 299 -4.73 -2.31 -39.61
CA THR A 299 -4.56 -1.23 -38.65
C THR A 299 -3.19 -1.42 -38.01
N GLN A 300 -2.30 -0.44 -38.16
CA GLN A 300 -0.94 -0.48 -37.60
C GLN A 300 -1.04 -0.38 -36.07
N LYS A 301 -1.05 -1.52 -35.38
CA LYS A 301 -1.08 -1.58 -33.91
C LYS A 301 0.25 -1.09 -33.33
N THR A 302 0.18 -0.39 -32.20
CA THR A 302 1.38 0.04 -31.47
C THR A 302 1.76 -1.03 -30.46
N ASP A 303 2.99 -1.54 -30.51
CA ASP A 303 3.48 -2.50 -29.51
C ASP A 303 3.91 -1.78 -28.23
N PHE A 304 3.42 -2.25 -27.09
CA PHE A 304 3.84 -1.81 -25.76
C PHE A 304 4.41 -2.99 -24.98
N VAL A 305 5.74 -3.09 -24.95
CA VAL A 305 6.47 -4.21 -24.35
C VAL A 305 7.13 -3.79 -23.04
N VAL A 306 6.76 -4.46 -21.95
CA VAL A 306 7.30 -4.25 -20.60
C VAL A 306 8.32 -5.34 -20.30
N ASP A 307 9.50 -5.25 -20.90
CA ASP A 307 10.58 -6.26 -20.79
C ASP A 307 11.81 -5.73 -20.04
N HIS A 308 11.72 -4.58 -19.37
CA HIS A 308 12.81 -3.93 -18.65
C HIS A 308 12.27 -3.19 -17.43
N LEU A 309 13.14 -2.63 -16.58
CA LEU A 309 12.77 -1.99 -15.32
C LEU A 309 11.65 -0.95 -15.52
N PHE A 310 10.58 -1.08 -14.74
CA PHE A 310 9.41 -0.20 -14.84
C PHE A 310 8.89 0.20 -13.46
N MET A 311 8.04 1.22 -13.44
CA MET A 311 7.24 1.55 -12.27
C MET A 311 5.80 1.11 -12.50
N LEU A 312 5.23 0.46 -11.49
CA LEU A 312 3.83 0.08 -11.47
C LEU A 312 3.09 0.98 -10.49
N LEU A 313 1.98 1.57 -10.93
CA LEU A 313 1.06 2.30 -10.07
C LEU A 313 -0.34 1.71 -10.23
N VAL A 314 -0.96 1.37 -9.11
CA VAL A 314 -2.40 1.06 -9.07
C VAL A 314 -3.13 2.26 -8.54
N LEU A 315 -4.09 2.77 -9.32
CA LEU A 315 -4.79 4.01 -9.04
C LEU A 315 -6.28 3.75 -8.86
N LYS A 316 -6.92 4.45 -7.92
CA LYS A 316 -8.39 4.53 -7.91
C LYS A 316 -8.84 5.41 -9.07
N SER A 317 -9.60 4.82 -9.99
CA SER A 317 -10.18 5.53 -11.15
C SER A 317 -10.96 6.77 -10.71
N LYS A 318 -10.94 7.82 -11.56
CA LYS A 318 -11.50 9.17 -11.39
C LYS A 318 -10.86 10.02 -10.28
N SER A 319 -10.44 9.44 -9.16
CA SER A 319 -9.81 10.20 -8.07
C SER A 319 -8.29 10.28 -8.20
N TYR A 320 -7.64 9.40 -8.97
CA TYR A 320 -6.19 9.29 -9.10
C TYR A 320 -5.48 9.13 -7.75
N VAL A 321 -6.13 8.46 -6.80
CA VAL A 321 -5.50 8.11 -5.53
C VAL A 321 -4.58 6.92 -5.77
N VAL A 322 -3.30 7.07 -5.39
CA VAL A 322 -2.29 6.01 -5.52
C VAL A 322 -2.52 4.96 -4.44
N ILE A 323 -3.04 3.80 -4.85
CA ILE A 323 -3.28 2.66 -3.95
C ILE A 323 -2.02 1.84 -3.79
N PHE A 324 -1.30 1.56 -4.89
CA PHE A 324 0.00 0.87 -4.88
C PHE A 324 1.01 1.65 -5.69
N MET A 325 2.26 1.58 -5.25
CA MET A 325 3.40 2.05 -6.03
C MET A 325 4.55 1.05 -5.91
N SER A 326 5.12 0.69 -7.05
CA SER A 326 6.26 -0.22 -7.11
C SER A 326 7.31 0.20 -8.13
N SER A 327 8.57 -0.05 -7.80
CA SER A 327 9.66 -0.17 -8.77
C SER A 327 9.95 -1.64 -8.98
N VAL A 328 9.61 -2.14 -10.17
CA VAL A 328 9.80 -3.54 -10.56
C VAL A 328 11.11 -3.68 -11.32
N ARG A 329 12.02 -4.42 -10.72
CA ARG A 329 13.34 -4.76 -11.25
C ARG A 329 13.43 -6.24 -11.60
N HIS A 330 12.67 -7.07 -10.90
CA HIS A 330 12.49 -8.48 -11.19
C HIS A 330 11.00 -8.81 -11.10
N PRO A 331 10.34 -9.20 -12.19
CA PRO A 331 8.91 -9.46 -12.21
C PRO A 331 8.49 -10.67 -11.36
#